data_AF-A0AAV0FY81-F1
#
_entry.id   AF-A0AAV0FY81-F1
#
_cell.length_a   1.000
_cell.length_b   1.000
_cell.length_c   1.000
_cell.angle_alpha   90.00
_cell.angle_beta   90.00
_cell.angle_gamma   90.00
#
_symmetry.space_group_name_H-M   'P 1'
#
loop_
_entity.id
_entity.type
_entity.pdbx_description
1 polymer ?
#
loop_
_entity_poly.entity_id
_entity_poly.type
_entity_poly.pdbx_seq_one_letter_code
_entity_poly.pdbx_strand_id
1 'polypeptide(L)'
;MNKFWWTGSSGRGIKWKEWAGMNSPKSKGGMGFRKLKEFNLAMIGKQVWNFMQNPNSLAASIFRARYFSKNSFLEAKVGHNPSFIWRSLWEAKEMAKKGLRWRVGDRSLIKVWKDPWLPKLENPRVESEVVHGREDVIVWFIMFGVSWLGHRYYF
;
A
#
# COMPACT_ATOMS: atom_id res chain seq x y z
N MET A 1 18.76 18.52 -1.17
CA MET A 1 17.91 19.23 -2.16
C MET A 1 18.20 20.72 -2.26
N ASN A 2 18.26 21.46 -1.15
CA ASN A 2 18.48 22.91 -1.21
C ASN A 2 19.81 23.31 -1.88
N LYS A 3 20.85 22.49 -1.70
CA LYS A 3 22.16 22.66 -2.38
C LYS A 3 22.03 22.61 -3.91
N PHE A 4 21.32 21.61 -4.45
CA PHE A 4 21.11 21.43 -5.90
C PHE A 4 20.55 22.70 -6.57
N TRP A 5 19.57 23.34 -5.93
CA TRP A 5 18.91 24.53 -6.48
C TRP A 5 19.73 25.82 -6.35
N TRP A 6 20.51 25.98 -5.28
CA TRP A 6 21.12 27.27 -4.95
C TRP A 6 22.63 27.35 -5.17
N THR A 7 23.34 26.23 -5.24
CA THR A 7 24.82 26.25 -5.22
C THR A 7 25.49 25.84 -6.54
N GLY A 8 24.71 25.54 -7.58
CA GLY A 8 25.23 25.17 -8.91
C GLY A 8 26.31 24.10 -8.89
N SER A 9 27.14 24.07 -9.94
CA SER A 9 28.26 23.12 -10.12
C SER A 9 29.48 23.45 -9.26
N SER A 10 29.69 24.72 -8.89
CA SER A 10 30.84 25.16 -8.08
C SER A 10 30.68 24.87 -6.59
N GLY A 11 29.51 24.40 -6.16
CA GLY A 11 29.18 24.16 -4.75
C GLY A 11 29.07 25.45 -3.91
N ARG A 12 29.24 26.63 -4.55
CA ARG A 12 29.16 27.96 -3.94
C ARG A 12 27.90 28.66 -4.45
N GLY A 13 27.05 29.08 -3.53
CA GLY A 13 25.87 29.89 -3.86
C GLY A 13 25.03 30.23 -2.63
N ILE A 14 24.26 31.30 -2.74
CA ILE A 14 23.43 31.86 -1.66
C ILE A 14 22.11 31.10 -1.63
N LYS A 15 21.76 30.57 -0.45
CA LYS A 15 20.48 29.89 -0.22
C LYS A 15 19.42 30.93 0.16
N TRP A 16 18.69 31.45 -0.82
CA TRP A 16 17.66 32.47 -0.60
C TRP A 16 16.42 31.96 0.14
N LYS A 17 16.17 30.65 0.11
CA LYS A 17 15.03 30.04 0.78
C LYS A 17 15.34 28.63 1.25
N GLU A 18 14.77 28.25 2.38
CA GLU A 18 14.81 26.86 2.83
C GLU A 18 13.89 25.95 2.01
N TRP A 19 14.20 24.66 1.96
CA TRP A 19 13.45 23.67 1.18
C TRP A 19 11.97 23.57 1.63
N ALA A 20 11.68 23.73 2.93
CA ALA A 20 10.31 23.76 3.44
C ALA A 20 9.51 24.95 2.89
N GLY A 21 10.12 26.13 2.84
CA GLY A 21 9.54 27.31 2.19
C GLY A 21 9.35 27.14 0.68
N MET A 22 10.23 26.42 -0.02
CA MET A 22 10.05 26.15 -1.45
C MET A 22 8.90 25.17 -1.74
N ASN A 23 8.70 24.18 -0.86
CA ASN A 23 7.59 23.21 -0.99
C ASN A 23 6.22 23.75 -0.55
N SER A 24 6.17 24.96 -0.03
CA SER A 24 4.91 25.58 0.36
C SER A 24 4.12 26.01 -0.88
N PRO A 25 2.77 26.02 -0.83
CA PRO A 25 1.94 26.50 -1.93
C PRO A 25 2.28 27.95 -2.32
N LYS A 26 2.12 28.29 -3.60
CA LYS A 26 2.32 29.66 -4.08
C LYS A 26 1.43 30.68 -3.34
N SER A 27 0.20 30.28 -3.00
CA SER A 27 -0.73 31.09 -2.19
C SER A 27 -0.24 31.38 -0.77
N LYS A 28 0.69 30.59 -0.23
CA LYS A 28 1.34 30.80 1.07
C LYS A 28 2.75 31.38 0.92
N GLY A 29 3.04 32.01 -0.22
CA GLY A 29 4.35 32.59 -0.51
C GLY A 29 5.46 31.58 -0.80
N GLY A 30 5.15 30.30 -1.04
CA GLY A 30 6.11 29.29 -1.46
C GLY A 30 6.28 29.20 -2.98
N MET A 31 7.03 28.21 -3.47
CA MET A 31 7.22 28.00 -4.92
C MET A 31 6.30 26.91 -5.49
N GLY A 32 5.55 26.21 -4.63
CA GLY A 32 4.65 25.12 -5.03
C GLY A 32 5.39 23.82 -5.40
N PHE A 33 6.65 23.65 -4.97
CA PHE A 33 7.37 22.41 -5.21
C PHE A 33 6.75 21.25 -4.44
N ARG A 34 6.67 20.09 -5.08
CA ARG A 34 6.23 18.88 -4.39
C ARG A 34 7.33 18.44 -3.43
N LYS A 35 6.93 18.02 -2.24
CA LYS A 35 7.86 17.35 -1.32
C LYS A 35 8.34 16.06 -1.96
N LEU A 36 9.57 16.05 -2.44
CA LEU A 36 10.12 14.96 -3.26
C LEU A 36 10.04 13.59 -2.59
N LYS A 37 10.22 13.52 -1.27
CA LYS A 37 10.06 12.26 -0.52
C LYS A 37 8.65 11.69 -0.63
N GLU A 38 7.63 12.53 -0.42
CA GLU A 38 6.22 12.14 -0.49
C GLU A 38 5.82 11.79 -1.94
N PHE A 39 6.28 12.58 -2.90
CA PHE A 39 6.02 12.31 -4.32
C PHE A 39 6.66 11.01 -4.79
N ASN A 40 7.92 10.75 -4.40
CA ASN A 40 8.59 9.48 -4.69
C ASN A 40 7.86 8.30 -4.03
N LEU A 41 7.46 8.43 -2.77
CA LEU A 41 6.68 7.41 -2.07
C LEU A 41 5.37 7.10 -2.80
N ALA A 42 4.67 8.12 -3.31
CA ALA A 42 3.45 7.94 -4.10
C ALA A 42 3.72 7.22 -5.43
N MET A 43 4.81 7.57 -6.13
CA MET A 43 5.20 6.89 -7.37
C MET A 43 5.53 5.41 -7.13
N ILE A 44 6.27 5.10 -6.06
CA ILE A 44 6.56 3.72 -5.69
C ILE A 44 5.27 3.01 -5.26
N GLY A 45 4.37 3.68 -4.53
CA GLY A 45 3.05 3.15 -4.19
C GLY A 45 2.23 2.75 -5.41
N LYS A 46 2.31 3.53 -6.51
CA LYS A 46 1.70 3.14 -7.79
C LYS A 46 2.34 1.87 -8.36
N GLN A 47 3.64 1.67 -8.21
CA GLN A 47 4.30 0.43 -8.61
C GLN A 47 3.90 -0.76 -7.73
N VAL A 48 3.78 -0.57 -6.41
CA VAL A 48 3.22 -1.56 -5.48
C VAL A 48 1.83 -1.98 -5.95
N TRP A 49 0.97 -1.03 -6.32
CA TRP A 49 -0.35 -1.32 -6.90
C TRP A 49 -0.25 -2.15 -8.18
N ASN A 50 0.62 -1.76 -9.11
CA ASN A 50 0.83 -2.52 -10.34
C ASN A 50 1.31 -3.95 -10.09
N PHE A 51 2.15 -4.18 -9.08
CA PHE A 51 2.64 -5.52 -8.73
C PHE A 51 1.50 -6.42 -8.22
N MET A 52 0.52 -5.84 -7.52
CA MET A 52 -0.67 -6.56 -7.07
C MET A 52 -1.63 -6.86 -8.23
N GLN A 53 -1.87 -5.89 -9.10
CA GLN A 53 -2.82 -6.05 -10.21
C GLN A 53 -2.26 -6.86 -11.39
N ASN A 54 -0.95 -6.80 -11.63
CA ASN A 54 -0.27 -7.43 -12.76
C ASN A 54 0.88 -8.34 -12.31
N PRO A 55 0.58 -9.45 -11.60
CA PRO A 55 1.59 -10.34 -11.02
C PRO A 55 2.45 -11.05 -12.07
N ASN A 56 1.97 -11.12 -13.32
CA ASN A 56 2.67 -11.76 -14.44
C ASN A 56 3.57 -10.79 -15.23
N SER A 57 3.63 -9.51 -14.85
CA SER A 57 4.58 -8.58 -15.46
C SER A 57 6.03 -9.02 -15.20
N LEU A 58 6.94 -8.74 -16.13
CA LEU A 58 8.35 -9.12 -15.99
C LEU A 58 8.98 -8.56 -14.69
N ALA A 59 8.64 -7.32 -14.33
CA ALA A 59 9.09 -6.74 -13.07
C ALA A 59 8.54 -7.53 -11.86
N ALA A 60 7.24 -7.81 -11.82
CA ALA A 60 6.64 -8.57 -10.72
C ALA A 60 7.22 -9.99 -10.62
N SER A 61 7.47 -10.67 -11.75
CA SER A 61 8.03 -12.02 -11.76
C SER A 61 9.48 -12.07 -11.26
N ILE A 62 10.34 -11.12 -11.69
CA ILE A 62 11.72 -11.00 -11.20
C ILE A 62 11.75 -10.77 -9.69
N PHE A 63 10.93 -9.83 -9.21
CA PHE A 63 10.87 -9.53 -7.77
C PHE A 63 10.26 -10.67 -6.96
N ARG A 64 9.25 -11.37 -7.50
CA ARG A 64 8.68 -12.57 -6.88
C ARG A 64 9.74 -13.65 -6.72
N ALA A 65 10.45 -13.99 -7.80
CA ALA A 65 11.49 -15.01 -7.77
C ALA A 65 12.58 -14.69 -6.74
N ARG A 66 12.96 -13.41 -6.61
CA ARG A 66 14.03 -12.98 -5.72
C ARG A 66 13.61 -12.80 -4.26
N TYR A 67 12.43 -12.25 -3.98
CA TYR A 67 12.08 -11.76 -2.65
C TYR A 67 10.85 -12.41 -2.01
N PHE A 68 9.96 -13.01 -2.78
CA PHE A 68 8.73 -13.62 -2.27
C PHE A 68 8.29 -14.80 -3.14
N SER A 69 9.18 -15.78 -3.31
CA SER A 69 8.89 -16.93 -4.18
C SER A 69 7.78 -17.84 -3.64
N LYS A 70 7.71 -17.96 -2.30
CA LYS A 70 6.77 -18.85 -1.58
C LYS A 70 5.51 -18.15 -1.06
N ASN A 71 5.53 -16.82 -0.97
CA ASN A 71 4.47 -16.05 -0.30
C ASN A 71 3.87 -15.02 -1.24
N SER A 72 2.77 -14.38 -0.83
CA SER A 72 2.23 -13.24 -1.56
C SER A 72 3.12 -12.01 -1.42
N PHE A 73 3.00 -11.07 -2.38
CA PHE A 73 3.72 -9.80 -2.33
C PHE A 73 3.43 -9.02 -1.03
N LEU A 74 2.19 -9.04 -0.54
CA LEU A 74 1.78 -8.34 0.68
C LEU A 74 2.43 -8.90 1.96
N GLU A 75 2.72 -10.20 1.97
CA GLU A 75 3.38 -10.91 3.07
C GLU A 75 4.91 -10.88 2.99
N ALA A 76 5.47 -10.39 1.89
CA ALA A 76 6.90 -10.34 1.68
C ALA A 76 7.63 -9.52 2.76
N LYS A 77 8.68 -10.09 3.35
CA LYS A 77 9.54 -9.43 4.35
C LYS A 77 10.70 -8.72 3.65
N VAL A 78 11.33 -7.75 4.33
CA VAL A 78 12.46 -7.01 3.74
C VAL A 78 13.66 -7.92 3.48
N GLY A 79 13.94 -8.87 4.39
CA GLY A 79 15.08 -9.79 4.30
C GLY A 79 16.41 -9.17 4.77
N HIS A 80 17.49 -9.96 4.77
CA HIS A 80 18.79 -9.54 5.33
C HIS A 80 19.62 -8.63 4.41
N ASN A 81 19.63 -8.90 3.10
CA ASN A 81 20.39 -8.10 2.12
C ASN A 81 19.50 -7.55 0.98
N PRO A 82 18.59 -6.62 1.30
CA PRO A 82 17.67 -6.08 0.32
C PRO A 82 18.33 -5.04 -0.60
N SER A 83 17.99 -5.08 -1.89
CA SER A 83 18.37 -4.02 -2.82
C SER A 83 17.68 -2.71 -2.43
N PHE A 84 18.25 -1.58 -2.87
CA PHE A 84 17.67 -0.27 -2.59
C PHE A 84 16.22 -0.14 -3.12
N ILE A 85 15.97 -0.67 -4.31
CA ILE A 85 14.63 -0.68 -4.93
C ILE A 85 13.68 -1.56 -4.12
N TRP A 86 14.12 -2.73 -3.66
CA TRP A 86 13.28 -3.61 -2.84
C TRP A 86 12.92 -2.97 -1.49
N ARG A 87 13.86 -2.32 -0.80
CA ARG A 87 13.54 -1.57 0.43
C ARG A 87 12.48 -0.51 0.18
N SER A 88 12.66 0.25 -0.89
CA SER A 88 11.72 1.33 -1.27
C SER A 88 10.32 0.77 -1.57
N LEU A 89 10.24 -0.32 -2.35
CA LEU A 89 8.98 -1.02 -2.62
C LEU A 89 8.35 -1.59 -1.35
N TRP A 90 9.15 -2.18 -0.47
CA TRP A 90 8.68 -2.75 0.78
C TRP A 90 8.13 -1.68 1.73
N GLU A 91 8.81 -0.54 1.89
CA GLU A 91 8.32 0.60 2.67
C GLU A 91 7.00 1.15 2.11
N ALA A 92 6.93 1.35 0.79
CA ALA A 92 5.72 1.79 0.12
C ALA A 92 4.57 0.77 0.26
N LYS A 93 4.89 -0.52 0.23
CA LYS A 93 3.93 -1.62 0.44
C LYS A 93 3.36 -1.59 1.86
N GLU A 94 4.19 -1.42 2.89
CA GLU A 94 3.70 -1.32 4.28
C GLU A 94 2.84 -0.06 4.50
N MET A 95 3.18 1.04 3.83
CA MET A 95 2.31 2.23 3.81
C MET A 95 0.99 1.98 3.09
N ALA A 96 1.02 1.34 1.92
CA ALA A 96 -0.18 1.00 1.15
C ALA A 96 -1.10 0.06 1.95
N LYS A 97 -0.56 -0.96 2.61
CA LYS A 97 -1.31 -1.93 3.44
C LYS A 97 -2.19 -1.26 4.50
N LYS A 98 -1.80 -0.10 5.04
CA LYS A 98 -2.64 0.65 5.99
C LYS A 98 -3.96 1.13 5.38
N GLY A 99 -3.94 1.47 4.08
CA GLY A 99 -5.10 1.93 3.32
C GLY A 99 -5.79 0.84 2.49
N LEU A 100 -5.17 -0.33 2.29
CA LEU A 100 -5.79 -1.44 1.56
C LEU A 100 -6.94 -2.05 2.38
N ARG A 101 -8.02 -2.38 1.67
CA ARG A 101 -9.19 -3.07 2.21
C ARG A 101 -9.64 -4.12 1.21
N TRP A 102 -10.14 -5.23 1.72
CA TRP A 102 -10.74 -6.25 0.88
C TRP A 102 -12.17 -5.85 0.51
N ARG A 103 -12.52 -5.98 -0.77
CA ARG A 103 -13.88 -5.77 -1.25
C ARG A 103 -14.53 -7.12 -1.52
N VAL A 104 -15.68 -7.33 -0.91
CA VAL A 104 -16.53 -8.49 -1.18
C VAL A 104 -16.95 -8.51 -2.67
N GLY A 105 -16.76 -9.65 -3.33
CA GLY A 105 -17.10 -9.84 -4.76
C GLY A 105 -15.91 -10.19 -5.64
N ASP A 106 -14.67 -10.05 -5.15
CA ASP A 106 -13.42 -10.33 -5.87
C ASP A 106 -13.09 -11.85 -5.97
N ARG A 107 -14.04 -12.74 -5.64
CA ARG A 107 -13.86 -14.21 -5.52
C ARG A 107 -12.68 -14.63 -4.61
N SER A 108 -12.08 -13.69 -3.90
CA SER A 108 -10.95 -13.90 -3.03
C SER A 108 -11.38 -14.60 -1.75
N LEU A 109 -10.49 -15.46 -1.23
CA LEU A 109 -10.65 -16.21 0.03
C LEU A 109 -10.46 -15.27 1.23
N ILE A 110 -11.25 -14.19 1.30
CA ILE A 110 -11.21 -13.18 2.35
C ILE A 110 -11.52 -13.86 3.69
N LYS A 111 -10.57 -13.87 4.62
CA LYS A 111 -10.74 -14.50 5.94
C LYS A 111 -11.51 -13.58 6.88
N VAL A 112 -12.59 -14.09 7.45
CA VAL A 112 -13.57 -13.29 8.23
C VAL A 112 -12.91 -12.49 9.36
N TRP A 113 -12.01 -13.11 10.12
CA TRP A 113 -11.37 -12.48 11.29
C TRP A 113 -10.00 -11.87 11.02
N LYS A 114 -9.29 -12.32 9.98
CA LYS A 114 -7.90 -11.88 9.72
C LYS A 114 -7.83 -10.67 8.78
N ASP A 115 -8.74 -10.60 7.81
CA ASP A 115 -8.70 -9.60 6.74
C ASP A 115 -9.54 -8.35 7.07
N PRO A 116 -9.09 -7.13 6.68
CA PRO A 116 -9.86 -5.90 6.87
C PRO A 116 -10.87 -5.71 5.73
N TRP A 117 -12.07 -6.30 5.86
CA TRP A 117 -13.11 -6.32 4.82
C TRP A 117 -14.41 -5.59 5.19
N LEU A 118 -14.56 -5.12 6.44
CA LEU A 118 -15.73 -4.34 6.85
C LEU A 118 -15.66 -2.91 6.28
N PRO A 119 -16.81 -2.28 5.99
CA PRO A 119 -16.88 -0.93 5.42
C PRO A 119 -16.47 0.18 6.40
N LYS A 120 -16.28 -0.15 7.69
CA LYS A 120 -15.92 0.82 8.73
C LYS A 120 -14.45 1.26 8.59
N LEU A 121 -14.22 2.57 8.64
CA LEU A 121 -12.87 3.15 8.48
C LEU A 121 -11.97 2.86 9.69
N GLU A 122 -12.50 3.02 10.90
CA GLU A 122 -11.74 2.88 12.15
C GLU A 122 -11.56 1.43 12.58
N ASN A 123 -12.61 0.62 12.42
CA ASN A 123 -12.56 -0.80 12.74
C ASN A 123 -12.99 -1.67 11.54
N PRO A 124 -12.08 -1.93 10.59
CA PRO A 124 -12.38 -2.70 9.38
C PRO A 124 -12.36 -4.24 9.61
N ARG A 125 -12.16 -4.71 10.86
CA ARG A 125 -12.08 -6.14 11.20
C ARG A 125 -13.19 -6.54 12.18
N VAL A 126 -13.49 -7.83 12.18
CA VAL A 126 -14.42 -8.42 13.15
C VAL A 126 -13.73 -8.48 14.52
N GLU A 127 -14.39 -7.95 15.56
CA GLU A 127 -13.87 -7.90 16.94
C GLU A 127 -14.26 -9.12 17.78
N SER A 128 -15.28 -9.89 17.37
CA SER A 128 -15.71 -11.08 18.10
C SER A 128 -14.58 -12.12 18.15
N GLU A 129 -14.52 -12.89 19.23
CA GLU A 129 -13.59 -14.01 19.35
C GLU A 129 -13.72 -14.98 18.18
N VAL A 130 -12.59 -15.55 17.77
CA VAL A 130 -12.56 -16.56 16.72
C VAL A 130 -13.14 -17.84 17.30
N VAL A 131 -14.19 -18.37 16.67
CA VAL A 131 -14.76 -19.66 17.07
C VAL A 131 -13.69 -20.74 16.85
N HIS A 132 -13.38 -21.50 17.89
CA HIS A 132 -12.38 -22.57 17.81
C HIS A 132 -12.71 -23.56 16.68
N GLY A 133 -11.72 -23.89 15.86
CA GLY A 133 -11.90 -24.72 14.65
C GLY A 133 -12.47 -23.99 13.42
N ARG A 134 -12.72 -22.68 13.49
CA ARG A 134 -13.24 -21.86 12.37
C ARG A 134 -12.34 -20.69 11.98
N GLU A 135 -11.04 -20.79 12.22
CA GLU A 135 -10.08 -19.71 11.99
C GLU A 135 -9.90 -19.32 10.51
N ASP A 136 -10.22 -20.22 9.60
CA ASP A 136 -10.06 -20.06 8.16
C ASP A 136 -11.39 -19.91 7.41
N VAL A 137 -12.49 -19.59 8.12
CA VAL A 137 -13.76 -19.28 7.45
C VAL A 137 -13.58 -18.05 6.58
N ILE A 138 -14.07 -18.17 5.35
CA ILE A 138 -14.06 -17.10 4.35
C ILE A 138 -15.42 -16.39 4.30
N VAL A 139 -15.39 -15.10 3.97
CA VAL A 139 -16.59 -14.25 3.87
C VAL A 139 -17.63 -14.84 2.89
N TRP A 140 -17.18 -15.57 1.87
CA TRP A 140 -18.06 -16.25 0.93
C TRP A 140 -19.02 -17.24 1.61
N PHE A 141 -18.58 -17.98 2.63
CA PHE A 141 -19.47 -18.88 3.38
C PHE A 141 -20.54 -18.13 4.17
N ILE A 142 -20.24 -16.92 4.66
CA ILE A 142 -21.22 -16.08 5.35
C ILE A 142 -22.26 -15.57 4.34
N MET A 143 -21.81 -15.11 3.18
CA MET A 143 -22.69 -14.45 2.20
C MET A 143 -23.50 -15.40 1.33
N PHE A 144 -22.97 -16.60 1.06
CA PHE A 144 -23.56 -17.55 0.10
C PHE A 144 -23.68 -18.98 0.63
N GLY A 145 -23.02 -19.30 1.74
CA GLY A 145 -22.98 -20.65 2.33
C GLY A 145 -24.07 -20.94 3.35
N VAL A 146 -24.95 -19.99 3.64
CA VAL A 146 -26.19 -20.23 4.37
C VAL A 146 -27.31 -19.92 3.40
N SER A 147 -27.99 -20.96 2.92
CA SER A 147 -29.30 -20.83 2.30
C SER A 147 -30.26 -20.28 3.35
N TRP A 148 -30.24 -18.97 3.57
CA TRP A 148 -31.36 -18.25 4.14
C TRP A 148 -32.48 -18.32 3.11
N LEU A 149 -33.36 -19.31 3.28
CA LEU A 149 -34.69 -19.28 2.69
C LEU A 149 -35.32 -17.95 3.09
N GLY A 150 -35.55 -17.09 2.09
CA GLY A 150 -36.34 -15.88 2.22
C GLY A 150 -35.61 -14.72 2.90
N HIS A 151 -34.99 -13.85 2.10
CA HIS A 151 -35.61 -12.59 1.72
C HIS A 151 -34.61 -11.77 0.89
N ARG A 152 -35.07 -11.37 -0.29
CA ARG A 152 -34.41 -10.41 -1.17
C ARG A 152 -34.23 -9.08 -0.43
N TYR A 153 -33.05 -8.48 -0.53
CA TYR A 153 -32.95 -7.03 -0.65
C TYR A 153 -31.95 -6.69 -1.75
N TYR A 154 -32.48 -6.03 -2.79
CA TYR A 154 -31.71 -5.24 -3.74
C TYR A 154 -31.25 -3.97 -3.01
N PHE A 155 -29.97 -3.60 -3.18
CA PHE A 155 -29.49 -2.35 -3.78
C PHE A 155 -27.97 -2.45 -3.94
#